data_AF-A0A2A4S6R6-F1
#
_entry.id   AF-A0A2A4S6R6-F1
#
_cell.length_a   1.000
_cell.length_b   1.000
_cell.length_c   1.000
_cell.angle_alpha   90.00
_cell.angle_beta   90.00
_cell.angle_gamma   90.00
#
_symmetry.space_group_name_H-M   'P 1'
#
loop_
_entity.id
_entity.type
_entity.pdbx_description
1 polymer ?
#
loop_
_entity_poly.entity_id
_entity_poly.type
_entity_poly.pdbx_seq_one_letter_code
_entity_poly.pdbx_strand_id
1 'polypeptide(L)'
;MNLDVPVLTIDGPSGSGKGTISKRLATKLAWHYLDSGALYRTLGIAAIKNGVDLNDEQRLFALANKVSLEFKKNAKKEWVVLLDDKEVQRQLQTEEVGDAASKIAIFPK
;
A
#
# COMPACT_ATOMS: atom_id res chain seq x y z
N MET A 1 -18.45 15.26 17.45
CA MET A 1 -19.21 14.94 16.22
C MET A 1 -18.76 13.58 15.77
N ASN A 2 -19.61 12.57 15.86
CA ASN A 2 -19.31 11.27 15.27
C ASN A 2 -19.67 11.39 13.80
N LEU A 3 -18.69 11.73 12.97
CA LEU A 3 -18.85 11.65 11.52
C LEU A 3 -18.62 10.18 11.20
N ASP A 4 -19.70 9.42 11.00
CA ASP A 4 -19.58 8.11 10.36
C ASP A 4 -19.05 8.35 8.95
N VAL A 5 -17.72 8.24 8.80
CA VAL A 5 -17.05 8.38 7.51
C VAL A 5 -17.38 7.13 6.70
N PRO A 6 -18.08 7.26 5.56
CA PRO A 6 -18.48 6.09 4.79
C PRO A 6 -17.26 5.38 4.18
N VAL A 7 -17.29 4.05 4.19
CA VAL A 7 -16.24 3.19 3.63
C VAL A 7 -16.84 2.32 2.52
N LEU A 8 -16.15 2.26 1.38
CA LEU A 8 -16.49 1.38 0.25
C LEU A 8 -15.35 0.41 0.00
N THR A 9 -15.62 -0.89 0.11
CA THR A 9 -14.65 -1.96 -0.20
C THR A 9 -14.91 -2.51 -1.61
N ILE A 10 -13.84 -2.91 -2.31
CA ILE A 10 -13.92 -3.46 -3.67
C ILE A 10 -13.01 -4.68 -3.76
N ASP A 11 -13.61 -5.86 -3.74
CA ASP A 11 -12.93 -7.15 -3.67
C ASP A 11 -13.11 -7.99 -4.95
N GLY A 12 -12.25 -9.00 -5.11
CA GLY A 12 -12.25 -9.88 -6.28
C GLY A 12 -10.85 -10.36 -6.68
N PRO A 13 -10.73 -11.29 -7.64
CA PRO A 13 -9.47 -11.95 -7.98
C PRO A 13 -8.46 -10.99 -8.65
N SER A 14 -7.18 -11.36 -8.67
CA SER A 14 -6.16 -10.60 -9.39
C SER A 14 -6.55 -10.43 -10.87
N GLY A 15 -6.22 -9.29 -11.47
CA GLY A 15 -6.54 -8.99 -12.87
C GLY A 15 -7.99 -8.58 -13.18
N SER A 16 -8.93 -8.62 -12.22
CA SER A 16 -10.34 -8.25 -12.47
C SER A 16 -10.62 -6.74 -12.62
N GLY A 17 -9.59 -5.89 -12.56
CA GLY A 17 -9.72 -4.43 -12.75
C GLY A 17 -10.06 -3.61 -11.50
N LYS A 18 -10.06 -4.21 -10.30
CA LYS A 18 -10.38 -3.54 -9.01
C LYS A 18 -9.61 -2.23 -8.80
N GLY A 19 -8.28 -2.27 -8.90
CA GLY A 19 -7.46 -1.07 -8.71
C GLY A 19 -7.85 0.06 -9.66
N THR A 20 -8.22 -0.28 -10.91
CA THR A 20 -8.70 0.71 -11.89
C THR A 20 -10.04 1.32 -11.48
N ILE A 21 -11.02 0.49 -11.09
CA ILE A 21 -12.35 1.00 -10.72
C ILE A 21 -12.32 1.75 -9.39
N SER A 22 -11.57 1.27 -8.39
CA SER A 22 -11.39 1.94 -7.08
C SER A 22 -10.81 3.33 -7.23
N LYS A 23 -9.74 3.49 -8.02
CA LYS A 23 -9.11 4.80 -8.28
C LYS A 23 -10.05 5.79 -8.98
N ARG A 24 -10.87 5.28 -9.92
CA ARG A 24 -11.88 6.09 -10.63
C ARG A 24 -13.01 6.52 -9.71
N LEU A 25 -13.52 5.62 -8.87
CA LEU A 25 -14.57 5.92 -7.89
C LEU A 25 -14.08 6.94 -6.87
N ALA A 26 -12.91 6.73 -6.27
CA ALA A 26 -12.33 7.68 -5.31
C ALA A 26 -12.15 9.07 -5.95
N THR A 27 -11.73 9.14 -7.21
CA THR A 27 -11.66 10.42 -7.95
C THR A 27 -13.02 11.06 -8.14
N LYS A 28 -14.03 10.30 -8.56
CA LYS A 28 -15.37 10.80 -8.86
C LYS A 28 -16.09 11.29 -7.59
N LEU A 29 -15.88 10.60 -6.47
CA LEU A 29 -16.49 10.90 -5.18
C LEU A 29 -15.69 11.92 -4.35
N ALA A 30 -14.49 12.32 -4.81
CA ALA A 30 -13.52 13.09 -4.03
C ALA A 30 -13.17 12.43 -2.69
N TRP A 31 -13.06 11.10 -2.68
CA TRP A 31 -12.73 10.30 -1.51
C TRP A 31 -11.24 9.96 -1.44
N HIS A 32 -10.81 9.57 -0.24
CA HIS A 32 -9.54 8.88 -0.05
C HIS A 32 -9.55 7.53 -0.78
N TYR A 33 -8.36 7.07 -1.16
CA TYR A 33 -8.13 5.78 -1.80
C TYR A 33 -7.08 5.03 -1.00
N LEU A 34 -7.29 3.73 -0.83
CA LEU A 34 -6.32 2.82 -0.23
C LEU A 34 -6.25 1.54 -1.06
N ASP A 35 -5.04 1.06 -1.28
CA ASP A 35 -4.76 -0.22 -1.94
C ASP A 35 -4.12 -1.17 -0.93
N SER A 36 -4.88 -2.17 -0.47
CA SER A 36 -4.40 -3.13 0.54
C SER A 36 -3.19 -3.92 0.04
N GLY A 37 -3.11 -4.23 -1.26
CA GLY A 37 -1.96 -4.92 -1.84
C GLY A 37 -0.69 -4.06 -1.85
N ALA A 38 -0.84 -2.74 -1.97
CA ALA A 38 0.28 -1.82 -1.89
C ALA A 38 0.84 -1.67 -0.47
N LEU A 39 0.05 -1.92 0.58
CA LEU A 39 0.52 -1.85 1.98
C LEU A 39 1.69 -2.83 2.21
N TYR A 40 1.47 -4.12 1.91
CA TYR A 40 2.48 -5.16 2.09
C TYR A 40 3.72 -4.93 1.21
N ARG A 41 3.52 -4.49 -0.03
CA ARG A 41 4.61 -4.13 -0.94
C ARG A 41 5.43 -2.96 -0.41
N THR A 42 4.78 -1.96 0.19
CA THR A 42 5.49 -0.81 0.75
C THR A 42 6.29 -1.20 1.98
N LEU A 43 5.76 -2.08 2.83
CA LEU A 43 6.53 -2.66 3.94
C LEU A 43 7.72 -3.49 3.43
N GLY A 44 7.56 -4.25 2.34
CA GLY A 44 8.65 -4.95 1.67
C GLY A 44 9.76 -4.00 1.19
N ILE A 45 9.39 -2.88 0.54
CA ILE A 45 10.35 -1.83 0.15
C ILE A 45 11.09 -1.28 1.36
N ALA A 46 10.36 -0.97 2.44
CA ALA A 46 10.96 -0.46 3.67
C ALA A 46 11.93 -1.49 4.27
N ALA A 47 11.56 -2.77 4.30
CA ALA A 47 12.37 -3.83 4.87
C ALA A 47 13.67 -4.02 4.09
N ILE A 48 13.59 -4.10 2.76
CA ILE A 48 14.75 -4.21 1.86
C ILE A 48 15.69 -3.01 2.07
N LYS A 49 15.14 -1.80 2.07
CA LYS A 49 15.92 -0.56 2.26
C LYS A 49 16.62 -0.48 3.62
N ASN A 50 16.02 -1.03 4.67
CA ASN A 50 16.56 -1.01 6.04
C ASN A 50 17.32 -2.29 6.42
N GLY A 51 17.48 -3.25 5.51
CA GLY A 51 18.13 -4.53 5.80
C GLY A 51 17.42 -5.36 6.86
N VAL A 52 16.09 -5.24 6.94
CA VAL A 52 15.27 -6.05 7.86
C VAL A 52 14.98 -7.40 7.23
N ASP A 53 15.25 -8.47 7.98
CA ASP A 53 14.93 -9.84 7.56
C ASP A 53 13.42 -10.00 7.38
N LEU A 54 13.01 -10.48 6.21
CA LEU A 54 11.60 -10.71 5.87
C LEU A 54 10.98 -11.87 6.64
N ASN A 55 11.77 -12.65 7.39
CA ASN A 55 11.29 -13.71 8.27
C ASN A 55 11.16 -13.26 9.75
N ASP A 56 11.59 -12.04 10.08
CA ASP A 56 11.53 -11.49 11.44
C ASP A 56 10.26 -10.63 11.61
N GLU A 57 9.15 -11.30 11.97
CA GLU A 57 7.85 -10.66 12.19
C GLU A 57 7.93 -9.47 13.18
N GLN A 58 8.72 -9.59 14.25
CA GLN A 58 8.82 -8.53 15.26
C GLN A 58 9.49 -7.27 14.70
N ARG A 59 10.57 -7.44 13.93
CA ARG A 59 11.24 -6.30 13.30
C ARG A 59 10.40 -5.70 12.18
N LEU A 60 9.69 -6.52 11.41
CA LEU A 60 8.74 -6.05 10.39
C LEU A 60 7.61 -5.24 11.02
N PHE A 61 7.03 -5.71 12.13
CA PHE A 61 6.01 -4.99 12.88
C PHE A 61 6.54 -3.66 13.43
N ALA A 62 7.73 -3.66 14.02
CA ALA A 62 8.37 -2.44 14.50
C ALA A 62 8.65 -1.45 13.37
N LEU A 63 8.99 -1.93 12.17
CA LEU A 63 9.18 -1.10 10.99
C LEU A 63 7.85 -0.54 10.47
N ALA A 64 6.80 -1.36 10.39
CA ALA A 64 5.47 -0.96 9.96
C ALA A 64 4.91 0.21 10.81
N ASN A 65 5.18 0.22 12.11
CA ASN A 65 4.77 1.29 13.02
C ASN A 65 5.60 2.58 12.90
N LYS A 66 6.75 2.54 12.21
CA LYS A 66 7.66 3.70 12.06
C LYS A 66 7.53 4.39 10.72
N VAL A 67 7.16 3.66 9.67
CA VAL A 67 7.08 4.20 8.32
C VAL A 67 5.85 5.08 8.13
N SER A 68 6.00 6.17 7.38
CA SER A 68 4.88 7.00 6.94
C SER A 68 4.41 6.54 5.56
N LEU A 69 3.11 6.28 5.42
CA LEU A 69 2.50 5.83 4.17
C LEU A 69 1.35 6.76 3.77
N GLU A 70 1.42 7.29 2.55
CA GLU A 70 0.38 8.14 2.00
C GLU A 70 -0.06 7.68 0.60
N PHE A 71 -1.37 7.58 0.40
CA PHE A 71 -1.98 7.41 -0.92
C PHE A 71 -2.58 8.75 -1.34
N LYS A 72 -1.99 9.38 -2.35
CA LYS A 72 -2.50 10.69 -2.82
C LYS A 72 -2.36 10.86 -4.32
N LYS A 73 -2.92 11.96 -4.81
CA LYS A 73 -2.70 12.41 -6.18
C LYS A 73 -1.43 13.23 -6.29
N ASN A 74 -0.58 12.92 -7.27
CA ASN A 74 0.56 13.76 -7.64
C ASN A 74 0.11 15.01 -8.43
N ALA A 75 1.07 15.84 -8.85
CA ALA A 75 0.80 17.04 -9.64
C ALA A 75 0.08 16.76 -10.97
N LYS A 76 0.21 15.54 -11.51
CA LYS A 76 -0.48 15.07 -12.73
C LYS A 76 -1.87 14.49 -12.46
N LYS A 77 -2.35 14.58 -11.21
CA LYS A 77 -3.63 14.02 -10.72
C LYS A 77 -3.69 12.49 -10.75
N GLU A 78 -2.54 11.82 -10.79
CA GLU A 78 -2.43 10.36 -10.76
C GLU A 78 -2.27 9.88 -9.32
N TRP A 79 -2.92 8.76 -8.98
CA TRP A 79 -2.72 8.12 -7.67
C TRP A 79 -1.31 7.54 -7.57
N VAL A 80 -0.60 7.96 -6.53
CA VAL A 80 0.74 7.51 -6.17
C VAL A 80 0.80 7.11 -4.71
N VAL A 81 1.81 6.31 -4.37
CA VAL A 81 2.13 5.90 -3.01
C VAL A 81 3.41 6.58 -2.58
N LEU A 82 3.38 7.26 -1.43
CA LEU A 82 4.56 7.80 -0.77
C LEU A 82 4.94 6.94 0.43
N LEU A 83 6.21 6.56 0.51
CA LEU A 83 6.83 5.96 1.69
C LEU A 83 7.88 6.95 2.23
N ASP A 84 7.70 7.42 3.46
CA ASP A 84 8.56 8.44 4.08
C ASP A 84 8.77 9.64 3.14
N ASP A 85 7.66 10.19 2.63
CA ASP A 85 7.58 11.31 1.69
C ASP A 85 8.21 11.07 0.30
N LYS A 86 8.66 9.85 0.00
CA LYS A 86 9.24 9.48 -1.30
C LYS A 86 8.27 8.65 -2.12
N GLU A 87 8.10 9.02 -3.37
CA GLU A 87 7.25 8.27 -4.29
C GLU A 87 7.86 6.90 -4.62
N VAL A 88 7.11 5.83 -4.35
CA VAL A 88 7.55 4.44 -4.53
C VAL A 88 6.77 3.68 -5.60
N GLN A 89 5.94 4.38 -6.39
CA GLN A 89 4.99 3.76 -7.33
C GLN A 89 5.66 2.78 -8.33
N ARG A 90 6.89 3.06 -8.76
CA ARG A 90 7.65 2.18 -9.66
C ARG A 90 8.17 0.93 -8.96
N GLN A 91 8.64 1.05 -7.72
CA GLN A 91 9.16 -0.07 -6.93
C GLN A 91 8.05 -1.06 -6.57
N LEU A 92 6.82 -0.58 -6.34
CA LEU A 92 5.68 -1.45 -6.04
C LEU A 92 5.41 -2.51 -7.13
N GLN A 93 5.86 -2.29 -8.36
CA GLN A 93 5.61 -3.18 -9.50
C GLN A 93 6.75 -4.18 -9.75
N THR A 94 7.85 -4.12 -9.00
CA THR A 94 8.96 -5.07 -9.19
C THR A 94 8.61 -6.45 -8.66
N GLU A 95 9.22 -7.47 -9.25
CA GLU A 95 9.10 -8.86 -8.80
C GLU A 95 9.63 -9.03 -7.37
N GLU A 96 10.82 -8.49 -7.09
CA GLU A 96 11.44 -8.50 -5.75
C GLU A 96 10.49 -8.00 -4.64
N VAL A 97 9.78 -6.90 -4.90
CA VAL A 97 8.81 -6.33 -3.94
C VAL A 97 7.53 -7.17 -3.87
N GLY A 98 7.12 -7.80 -4.97
CA GLY A 98 6.04 -8.77 -4.98
C GLY A 98 6.34 -10.01 -4.13
N ASP A 99 7.56 -10.53 -4.22
CA ASP A 99 8.04 -11.66 -3.42
C ASP A 99 8.13 -11.28 -1.94
N ALA A 100 8.68 -10.11 -1.64
CA ALA A 100 8.75 -9.60 -0.28
C ALA A 100 7.35 -9.44 0.33
N ALA A 101 6.41 -8.87 -0.41
CA ALA A 101 5.02 -8.72 0.05
C ALA A 101 4.37 -10.09 0.34
N SER A 102 4.61 -11.09 -0.50
CA SER A 102 4.07 -12.44 -0.30
C SER A 102 4.62 -13.11 0.95
N LYS A 103 5.91 -12.93 1.25
CA LYS A 103 6.55 -13.41 2.49
C LYS A 103 6.05 -12.68 3.73
N ILE A 104 5.72 -11.39 3.62
CA ILE A 104 5.22 -10.62 4.76
C ILE A 104 3.74 -10.94 5.03
N ALA A 105 2.93 -11.13 3.98
CA ALA A 105 1.48 -11.30 4.10
C ALA A 105 1.04 -12.60 4.81
N ILE A 106 1.95 -13.55 5.05
CA ILE A 106 1.65 -14.75 5.82
C ILE A 106 1.65 -14.51 7.34
N PHE A 107 2.25 -13.42 7.80
CA PHE A 107 2.27 -13.10 9.22
C PHE A 107 0.90 -12.58 9.67
N PRO A 108 0.36 -13.08 10.79
CA PRO A 108 -0.97 -12.71 11.26
C PRO A 108 -1.02 -11.33 11.92
N LYS A 109 0.13 -10.75 12.28
CA LYS A 109 0.22 -9.47 13.01
C LYS A 109 0.76 -8.33 12.16
#